data_AF-A0A2I0BAN2-F1
#
_entry.id   AF-A0A2I0BAN2-F1
#
_cell.length_a   1.000
_cell.length_b   1.000
_cell.length_c   1.000
_cell.angle_alpha   90.00
_cell.angle_beta   90.00
_cell.angle_gamma   90.00
#
_symmetry.space_group_name_H-M   'P 1'
#
loop_
_entity.id
_entity.type
_entity.pdbx_description
1 polymer ?
#
loop_
_entity_poly.entity_id
_entity_poly.type
_entity_poly.pdbx_seq_one_letter_code
_entity_poly.pdbx_strand_id
1 'polypeptide(L)'
;MKKGEAGRPSPPSRVSDLCPSLRTHISLTPSIYLIRVATGTMIGVAMVAIGVTYNLEVYLIKGFNVGRIDATQMYGVANGCISLAPVLGGVIADSFLGCSTVLVGGAASCFLGMLLFTLTAIWPSLRPPPCHGGAVCQPPTTAQLSVLFSAVGLLAAGVGGTRYNGMTLGANQLFTDADRAAFFNWAFIALYLSSIAGATVLVYVQDSAGWHWGFALCAAIAAISFLLYFRGKPYFTPSKHNHSNDPFSSFRRNGNALIRLLPIISAGILLSAAISLQTSLTVLQAMVMDRRVGGLLIPAGSINVFVLATAAASITAVDRAGRSIAPLRRIAIGHVINILAMAAMAATESRRLAAARPLSVLWLVPPLMLIGFGEAFHFPGSVAFYYQDFPASLRSTATGTFAIVSGLGFYVSSAIISVIRRVTSWLQDDVNESRLDCVYGALALVCLLNFGYFMLCSWFYRRRRAEAELSY
;
A
#
# COMPACT_ATOMS: atom_id res chain seq x y z
N MET A 1 0.97 72.67 -38.14
CA MET A 1 0.14 71.48 -38.43
C MET A 1 1.05 70.29 -38.71
N LYS A 2 1.09 69.32 -37.77
CA LYS A 2 1.18 67.85 -37.97
C LYS A 2 1.50 67.23 -36.60
N LYS A 3 0.46 66.78 -35.90
CA LYS A 3 0.58 65.86 -34.76
C LYS A 3 0.94 64.49 -35.33
N GLY A 4 2.07 63.92 -34.94
CA GLY A 4 2.42 62.53 -35.24
C GLY A 4 1.61 61.58 -34.36
N GLU A 5 0.87 60.67 -34.98
CA GLU A 5 0.23 59.55 -34.31
C GLU A 5 1.29 58.59 -33.76
N ALA A 6 1.34 58.43 -32.45
CA ALA A 6 2.06 57.34 -31.82
C ALA A 6 1.27 56.05 -32.06
N GLY A 7 1.78 55.16 -32.92
CA GLY A 7 1.21 53.84 -33.17
C GLY A 7 1.09 53.04 -31.88
N ARG A 8 -0.09 52.46 -31.63
CA ARG A 8 -0.27 51.48 -30.56
C ARG A 8 0.62 50.27 -30.83
N PRO A 9 1.36 49.76 -29.83
CA PRO A 9 2.13 48.52 -29.99
C PRO A 9 1.19 47.35 -30.29
N SER A 10 1.55 46.56 -31.30
CA SER A 10 0.88 45.32 -31.64
C SER A 10 1.01 44.30 -30.50
N PRO A 11 -0.02 43.48 -30.23
CA PRO A 11 0.08 42.43 -29.23
C PRO A 11 1.15 41.40 -29.63
N PRO A 12 1.91 40.84 -28.67
CA PRO A 12 2.97 39.88 -28.95
C PRO A 12 2.40 38.62 -29.61
N SER A 13 3.02 38.20 -30.72
CA SER A 13 2.58 37.05 -31.54
C SER A 13 3.16 35.71 -31.07
N ARG A 14 4.15 35.73 -30.17
CA ARG A 14 4.76 34.53 -29.57
C ARG A 14 4.89 34.65 -28.05
N VAL A 15 4.75 33.51 -27.38
CA VAL A 15 4.91 33.37 -25.91
C VAL A 15 6.32 33.81 -25.44
N SER A 16 7.31 33.77 -26.34
CA SER A 16 8.67 34.26 -26.13
C SER A 16 8.79 35.76 -25.91
N ASP A 17 7.74 36.53 -26.19
CA ASP A 17 7.78 38.00 -26.19
C ASP A 17 7.08 38.58 -24.95
N LEU A 18 6.58 37.70 -24.06
CA LEU A 18 5.94 38.07 -22.80
C LEU A 18 6.95 38.28 -21.67
N CYS A 19 6.62 39.24 -20.80
CA CYS A 19 7.34 39.55 -19.56
C CYS A 19 7.61 38.29 -18.73
N PRO A 20 8.77 38.15 -18.06
CA PRO A 20 9.14 36.95 -17.32
C PRO A 20 8.10 36.49 -16.29
N SER A 21 7.49 37.43 -15.57
CA SER A 21 6.44 37.17 -14.57
C SER A 21 5.14 36.63 -15.17
N LEU A 22 4.72 37.15 -16.33
CA LEU A 22 3.55 36.67 -17.08
C LEU A 22 3.85 35.32 -17.76
N ARG A 23 5.09 35.09 -18.20
CA ARG A 23 5.55 33.82 -18.75
C ARG A 23 5.55 32.71 -17.69
N THR A 24 6.01 33.00 -16.46
CA THR A 24 5.87 32.07 -15.33
C THR A 24 4.41 31.82 -15.00
N HIS A 25 3.55 32.85 -14.93
CA HIS A 25 2.13 32.64 -14.64
C HIS A 25 1.41 31.82 -15.72
N ILE A 26 1.61 32.10 -17.01
CA ILE A 26 1.00 31.38 -18.14
C ILE A 26 1.55 29.96 -18.29
N SER A 27 2.83 29.73 -17.96
CA SER A 27 3.46 28.40 -17.96
C SER A 27 3.12 27.57 -16.71
N LEU A 28 2.83 28.19 -15.56
CA LEU A 28 2.51 27.47 -14.32
C LEU A 28 1.07 26.95 -14.30
N THR A 29 0.10 27.66 -14.89
CA THR A 29 -1.33 27.23 -14.84
C THR A 29 -1.56 25.84 -15.45
N PRO A 30 -1.00 25.51 -16.63
CA PRO A 30 -1.11 24.17 -17.22
C PRO A 30 -0.37 23.10 -16.41
N SER A 31 0.86 23.37 -15.96
CA SER A 31 1.64 22.42 -15.15
C SER A 31 0.97 22.12 -13.80
N ILE A 32 0.42 23.13 -13.13
CA ILE A 32 -0.34 22.95 -11.88
C ILE A 32 -1.61 22.13 -12.12
N TYR A 33 -2.33 22.38 -13.22
CA TYR A 33 -3.50 21.58 -13.59
C TYR A 33 -3.14 20.11 -13.81
N LEU A 34 -2.06 19.83 -14.54
CA LEU A 34 -1.56 18.48 -14.80
C LEU A 34 -1.12 17.74 -13.53
N ILE A 35 -0.43 18.44 -12.64
CA ILE A 35 -0.05 17.93 -11.31
C ILE A 35 -1.31 17.56 -10.52
N ARG A 36 -2.32 18.43 -10.48
CA ARG A 36 -3.59 18.16 -9.80
C ARG A 36 -4.33 16.95 -10.39
N VAL A 37 -4.32 16.80 -11.71
CA VAL A 37 -4.91 15.63 -12.39
C VAL A 37 -4.17 14.35 -11.97
N ALA A 38 -2.84 14.32 -12.06
CA ALA A 38 -2.04 13.16 -11.71
C ALA A 38 -2.24 12.77 -10.23
N THR A 39 -2.13 13.74 -9.32
CA THR A 39 -2.32 13.51 -7.89
C THR A 39 -3.76 13.12 -7.56
N GLY A 40 -4.76 13.74 -8.19
CA GLY A 40 -6.18 13.41 -7.99
C GLY A 40 -6.50 11.98 -8.39
N THR A 41 -6.03 11.52 -9.55
CA THR A 41 -6.19 10.14 -9.99
C THR A 41 -5.52 9.15 -9.02
N MET A 42 -4.32 9.46 -8.54
CA MET A 42 -3.65 8.62 -7.54
C MET A 42 -4.41 8.55 -6.22
N ILE A 43 -4.87 9.69 -5.70
CA ILE A 43 -5.63 9.79 -4.44
C ILE A 43 -6.86 8.89 -4.50
N GLY A 44 -7.65 9.00 -5.58
CA GLY A 44 -8.89 8.23 -5.73
C GLY A 44 -8.63 6.74 -5.86
N VAL A 45 -7.66 6.32 -6.68
CA VAL A 45 -7.30 4.90 -6.83
C VAL A 45 -6.72 4.33 -5.53
N ALA A 46 -5.87 5.07 -4.82
CA ALA A 46 -5.33 4.64 -3.54
C ALA A 46 -6.41 4.49 -2.46
N MET A 47 -7.34 5.45 -2.38
CA MET A 47 -8.47 5.39 -1.45
C MET A 47 -9.34 4.15 -1.71
N VAL A 48 -9.69 3.90 -2.98
CA VAL A 48 -10.46 2.72 -3.39
C VAL A 48 -9.72 1.42 -3.08
N ALA A 49 -8.44 1.33 -3.44
CA ALA A 49 -7.64 0.15 -3.19
C ALA A 49 -7.56 -0.19 -1.71
N ILE A 50 -7.30 0.80 -0.85
CA ILE A 50 -7.26 0.58 0.60
C ILE A 50 -8.64 0.18 1.14
N GLY A 51 -9.71 0.87 0.72
CA GLY A 51 -11.07 0.54 1.16
C GLY A 51 -11.51 -0.87 0.78
N VAL A 52 -11.14 -1.36 -0.41
CA VAL A 52 -11.42 -2.74 -0.82
C VAL A 52 -10.53 -3.72 -0.07
N THR A 53 -9.22 -3.50 -0.07
CA THR A 53 -8.27 -4.41 0.56
C THR A 53 -8.56 -4.61 2.05
N TYR A 54 -8.78 -3.53 2.81
CA TYR A 54 -8.94 -3.61 4.27
C TYR A 54 -10.21 -4.36 4.70
N ASN A 55 -11.21 -4.44 3.82
CA ASN A 55 -12.46 -5.13 4.10
C ASN A 55 -12.66 -6.39 3.26
N LEU A 56 -11.69 -6.77 2.42
CA LEU A 56 -11.80 -7.93 1.54
C LEU A 56 -11.99 -9.23 2.33
N GLU A 57 -11.26 -9.39 3.44
CA GLU A 57 -11.40 -10.55 4.33
C GLU A 57 -12.81 -10.63 4.93
N VAL A 58 -13.36 -9.51 5.40
CA VAL A 58 -14.73 -9.45 5.92
C VAL A 58 -15.75 -9.73 4.81
N TYR A 59 -15.49 -9.27 3.58
CA TYR A 59 -16.37 -9.53 2.44
C TYR A 59 -16.37 -11.01 2.04
N LEU A 60 -15.22 -11.67 2.06
CA LEU A 60 -15.12 -13.12 1.83
C LEU A 60 -15.94 -13.89 2.87
N ILE A 61 -15.85 -13.50 4.14
CA ILE A 61 -16.52 -14.19 5.25
C ILE A 61 -18.02 -13.91 5.27
N LYS A 62 -18.44 -12.64 5.26
CA LYS A 62 -19.85 -12.26 5.40
C LYS A 62 -20.63 -12.23 4.08
N GLY A 63 -19.96 -11.95 2.97
CA GLY A 63 -20.59 -11.80 1.65
C GLY A 63 -20.53 -13.07 0.80
N PHE A 64 -19.47 -13.86 0.96
CA PHE A 64 -19.23 -15.09 0.20
C PHE A 64 -19.25 -16.36 1.05
N ASN A 65 -19.59 -16.28 2.34
CA ASN A 65 -19.66 -17.43 3.25
C ASN A 65 -18.38 -18.29 3.29
N VAL A 66 -17.20 -17.69 3.05
CA VAL A 66 -15.92 -18.38 3.12
C VAL A 66 -15.53 -18.59 4.58
N GLY A 67 -14.99 -19.77 4.92
CA GLY A 67 -14.42 -20.04 6.24
C GLY A 67 -13.35 -19.01 6.62
N ARG A 68 -13.21 -18.68 7.90
CA ARG A 68 -12.38 -17.54 8.31
C ARG A 68 -10.92 -17.75 7.96
N ILE A 69 -10.40 -18.95 8.18
CA ILE A 69 -9.00 -19.26 7.92
C ILE A 69 -8.72 -19.29 6.41
N ASP A 70 -9.65 -19.83 5.62
CA ASP A 70 -9.53 -19.83 4.17
C ASP A 70 -9.62 -18.40 3.60
N ALA A 71 -10.46 -17.54 4.19
CA ALA A 71 -10.55 -16.12 3.84
C ALA A 71 -9.24 -15.38 4.14
N THR A 72 -8.57 -15.65 5.28
CA THR A 72 -7.23 -15.11 5.60
C THR A 72 -6.20 -15.52 4.55
N GLN A 73 -6.20 -16.78 4.09
CA GLN A 73 -5.28 -17.24 3.05
C GLN A 73 -5.56 -16.60 1.69
N MET A 74 -6.83 -16.51 1.31
CA MET A 74 -7.32 -15.84 0.11
C MET A 74 -6.93 -14.35 0.11
N TYR A 75 -7.15 -13.66 1.23
CA TYR A 75 -6.72 -12.28 1.46
C TYR A 75 -5.20 -12.13 1.30
N GLY A 76 -4.42 -13.01 1.93
CA GLY A 76 -2.95 -13.01 1.81
C GLY A 76 -2.49 -13.11 0.36
N VAL A 77 -3.03 -14.06 -0.40
CA VAL A 77 -2.67 -14.22 -1.82
C VAL A 77 -3.08 -12.99 -2.65
N ALA A 78 -4.30 -12.48 -2.45
CA ALA A 78 -4.79 -11.28 -3.14
C ALA A 78 -3.89 -10.06 -2.88
N ASN A 79 -3.53 -9.83 -1.62
CA ASN A 79 -2.70 -8.69 -1.25
C ASN A 79 -1.23 -8.84 -1.64
N GLY A 80 -0.72 -10.07 -1.74
CA GLY A 80 0.57 -10.35 -2.37
C GLY A 80 0.59 -9.84 -3.81
N CYS A 81 -0.43 -10.19 -4.60
CA CYS A 81 -0.57 -9.71 -5.98
C CYS A 81 -0.68 -8.18 -6.07
N ILE A 82 -1.56 -7.58 -5.27
CA ILE A 82 -1.78 -6.11 -5.25
C ILE A 82 -0.49 -5.37 -4.87
N SER A 83 0.31 -5.93 -3.95
CA SER A 83 1.55 -5.31 -3.48
C SER A 83 2.68 -5.41 -4.50
N LEU A 84 2.73 -6.48 -5.31
CA LEU A 84 3.72 -6.66 -6.38
C LEU A 84 3.40 -5.89 -7.66
N ALA A 85 2.11 -5.63 -7.92
CA ALA A 85 1.66 -5.01 -9.17
C ALA A 85 2.36 -3.69 -9.54
N PRO A 86 2.70 -2.78 -8.60
CA PRO A 86 3.44 -1.55 -8.92
C PRO A 86 4.83 -1.77 -9.52
N VAL A 87 5.48 -2.89 -9.22
CA VAL A 87 6.79 -3.24 -9.82
C VAL A 87 6.61 -3.51 -11.31
N LEU A 88 5.62 -4.34 -11.67
CA LEU A 88 5.29 -4.64 -13.06
C LEU A 88 4.84 -3.37 -13.79
N GLY A 89 3.99 -2.55 -13.16
CA GLY A 89 3.54 -1.29 -13.73
C GLY A 89 4.68 -0.31 -14.02
N GLY A 90 5.67 -0.21 -13.13
CA GLY A 90 6.87 0.59 -13.36
C GLY A 90 7.72 0.08 -14.52
N VAL A 91 7.98 -1.24 -14.56
CA VAL A 91 8.74 -1.85 -15.68
C VAL A 91 8.04 -1.64 -17.03
N ILE A 92 6.71 -1.77 -17.07
CA ILE A 92 5.95 -1.55 -18.31
C ILE A 92 6.01 -0.07 -18.74
N ALA A 93 5.95 0.85 -17.78
CA ALA A 93 6.03 2.28 -18.04
C ALA A 93 7.41 2.67 -18.57
N ASP A 94 8.48 2.19 -17.94
CA ASP A 94 9.84 2.57 -18.30
C ASP A 94 10.32 1.89 -19.60
N SER A 95 9.91 0.64 -19.84
CA SER A 95 10.42 -0.14 -20.99
C SER A 95 9.59 0.01 -22.26
N PHE A 96 8.26 0.14 -22.17
CA PHE A 96 7.37 -0.04 -23.33
C PHE A 96 6.40 1.11 -23.59
N LEU A 97 5.59 1.49 -22.59
CA LEU A 97 4.36 2.28 -22.83
C LEU A 97 4.44 3.74 -22.35
N GLY A 98 5.41 4.08 -21.51
CA GLY A 98 5.50 5.38 -20.84
C GLY A 98 4.54 5.52 -19.65
N CYS A 99 4.91 6.35 -18.67
CA CYS A 99 4.12 6.59 -17.45
C CYS A 99 2.67 7.02 -17.74
N SER A 100 2.45 7.90 -18.73
CA SER A 100 1.12 8.43 -19.04
C SER A 100 0.14 7.36 -19.54
N THR A 101 0.61 6.44 -20.38
CA THR A 101 -0.22 5.35 -20.92
C THR A 101 -0.52 4.31 -19.85
N VAL A 102 0.48 3.94 -19.05
CA VAL A 102 0.30 2.97 -17.95
C VAL A 102 -0.63 3.51 -16.88
N LEU A 103 -0.57 4.81 -16.59
CA LEU A 103 -1.43 5.47 -15.61
C LEU A 103 -2.91 5.45 -16.04
N VAL A 104 -3.24 5.77 -17.31
CA VAL A 104 -4.63 5.68 -17.80
C VAL A 104 -5.13 4.24 -17.85
N GLY A 105 -4.28 3.31 -18.29
CA GLY A 105 -4.63 1.88 -18.31
C GLY A 105 -4.93 1.37 -16.90
N GLY A 106 -4.11 1.76 -15.92
CA GLY A 106 -4.35 1.46 -14.51
C GLY A 106 -5.64 2.08 -13.98
N ALA A 107 -5.89 3.36 -14.23
CA ALA A 107 -7.14 4.00 -13.80
C ALA A 107 -8.39 3.34 -14.42
N ALA A 108 -8.35 2.99 -15.71
CA ALA A 108 -9.40 2.25 -16.39
C ALA A 108 -9.61 0.85 -15.80
N SER A 109 -8.52 0.14 -15.55
CA SER A 109 -8.54 -1.20 -14.94
C SER A 109 -9.14 -1.16 -13.53
N CYS A 110 -8.77 -0.18 -12.71
CA CYS A 110 -9.37 0.03 -11.39
C CYS A 110 -10.88 0.30 -11.48
N PHE A 111 -11.31 1.14 -12.42
CA PHE A 111 -12.74 1.42 -12.62
C PHE A 111 -13.52 0.16 -13.02
N LEU A 112 -13.02 -0.61 -13.99
CA LEU A 112 -13.61 -1.90 -14.39
C LEU A 112 -13.65 -2.90 -13.23
N GLY A 113 -12.58 -2.97 -12.42
CA GLY A 113 -12.54 -3.80 -11.22
C GLY A 113 -13.63 -3.42 -10.22
N MET A 114 -13.85 -2.12 -9.99
CA MET A 114 -14.90 -1.66 -9.09
C MET A 114 -16.32 -1.87 -9.62
N LEU A 115 -16.54 -1.79 -10.93
CA LEU A 115 -17.80 -2.20 -11.54
C LEU A 115 -18.05 -3.69 -11.27
N LEU A 116 -17.03 -4.54 -11.44
CA LEU A 116 -17.16 -5.97 -11.21
C LEU A 116 -17.42 -6.31 -9.74
N PHE A 117 -16.72 -5.67 -8.79
CA PHE A 117 -17.02 -5.78 -7.36
C PHE A 117 -18.47 -5.38 -7.04
N THR A 118 -18.94 -4.28 -7.63
CA THR A 118 -20.33 -3.81 -7.46
C THR A 118 -21.32 -4.83 -8.00
N LEU A 119 -21.05 -5.42 -9.17
CA LEU A 119 -21.87 -6.50 -9.75
C LEU A 119 -21.91 -7.74 -8.84
N THR A 120 -20.79 -8.13 -8.23
CA THR A 120 -20.78 -9.27 -7.27
C THR A 120 -21.68 -9.02 -6.06
N ALA A 121 -21.83 -7.76 -5.64
CA ALA A 121 -22.65 -7.41 -4.49
C ALA A 121 -24.14 -7.23 -4.83
N ILE A 122 -24.45 -6.81 -6.06
CA ILE A 122 -25.83 -6.55 -6.52
C ILE A 122 -26.48 -7.83 -7.06
N TRP A 123 -25.78 -8.58 -7.91
CA TRP A 123 -26.39 -9.67 -8.67
C TRP A 123 -26.45 -10.95 -7.85
N PRO A 124 -27.65 -11.50 -7.54
CA PRO A 124 -27.77 -12.67 -6.67
C PRO A 124 -27.05 -13.92 -7.19
N SER A 125 -26.94 -14.10 -8.51
CA SER A 125 -26.23 -15.24 -9.11
C SER A 125 -24.71 -15.18 -8.92
N LEU A 126 -24.13 -14.00 -8.70
CA LEU A 126 -22.67 -13.79 -8.57
C LEU A 126 -22.16 -13.93 -7.13
N ARG A 127 -23.04 -14.24 -6.17
CA ARG A 127 -22.70 -14.50 -4.77
C ARG A 127 -23.55 -15.63 -4.19
N PRO A 128 -23.08 -16.35 -3.17
CA PRO A 128 -23.91 -17.36 -2.51
C PRO A 128 -25.13 -16.71 -1.83
N PRO A 129 -26.19 -17.50 -1.58
CA PRO A 129 -27.35 -17.00 -0.86
C PRO A 129 -26.96 -16.56 0.57
N PRO A 130 -27.68 -15.57 1.15
CA PRO A 130 -27.44 -15.15 2.53
C PRO A 130 -27.63 -16.31 3.50
N CYS A 131 -26.72 -16.46 4.46
CA CYS A 131 -26.92 -17.41 5.54
C CYS A 131 -27.92 -16.89 6.56
N HIS A 132 -28.98 -17.66 6.79
CA HIS A 132 -29.93 -17.42 7.87
C HIS A 132 -29.63 -18.36 9.06
N GLY A 133 -29.68 -17.80 10.28
CA GLY A 133 -29.19 -18.45 11.49
C GLY A 133 -29.80 -19.83 11.74
N GLY A 134 -28.93 -20.85 11.85
CA GLY A 134 -29.27 -22.24 12.18
C GLY A 134 -29.00 -23.26 11.06
N ALA A 135 -28.91 -22.82 9.80
CA ALA A 135 -28.56 -23.70 8.67
C ALA A 135 -27.06 -23.65 8.33
N VAL A 136 -26.51 -24.77 7.85
CA VAL A 136 -25.15 -24.81 7.28
C VAL A 136 -25.09 -23.88 6.08
N CYS A 137 -24.20 -22.89 6.14
CA CYS A 137 -23.97 -21.94 5.06
C CYS A 137 -23.55 -22.66 3.77
N GLN A 138 -24.17 -22.30 2.65
CA GLN A 138 -23.69 -22.77 1.36
C GLN A 138 -22.37 -22.05 1.00
N PRO A 139 -21.29 -22.80 0.70
CA PRO A 139 -20.03 -22.22 0.25
C PRO A 139 -20.21 -21.61 -1.16
N PRO A 140 -19.35 -20.65 -1.53
CA PRO A 140 -19.42 -20.02 -2.84
C PRO A 140 -19.00 -21.00 -3.93
N THR A 141 -19.61 -20.89 -5.11
CA THR A 141 -19.19 -21.70 -6.26
C THR A 141 -17.87 -21.18 -6.83
N THR A 142 -17.13 -22.04 -7.54
CA THR A 142 -15.88 -21.65 -8.22
C THR A 142 -16.09 -20.49 -9.20
N ALA A 143 -17.25 -20.41 -9.85
CA ALA A 143 -17.60 -19.31 -10.75
C ALA A 143 -17.81 -17.98 -10.00
N GLN A 144 -18.44 -18.01 -8.82
CA GLN A 144 -18.63 -16.80 -8.01
C GLN A 144 -17.28 -16.27 -7.50
N LEU A 145 -16.42 -17.16 -7.01
CA LEU A 145 -15.06 -16.78 -6.60
C LEU A 145 -14.22 -16.30 -7.79
N SER A 146 -14.30 -16.93 -8.96
CA SER A 146 -13.51 -16.50 -10.13
C SER A 146 -13.87 -15.09 -10.58
N VAL A 147 -15.15 -14.71 -10.53
CA VAL A 147 -15.61 -13.35 -10.81
C VAL A 147 -15.04 -12.37 -9.78
N LEU A 148 -15.13 -12.70 -8.48
CA LEU A 148 -14.58 -11.87 -7.41
C LEU A 148 -13.06 -11.67 -7.56
N PHE A 149 -12.30 -12.73 -7.80
CA PHE A 149 -10.84 -12.65 -7.96
C PHE A 149 -10.42 -12.00 -9.29
N SER A 150 -11.27 -12.04 -10.31
CA SER A 150 -11.07 -11.22 -11.52
C SER A 150 -11.19 -9.73 -11.19
N ALA A 151 -12.13 -9.34 -10.32
CA ALA A 151 -12.24 -7.97 -9.84
C ALA A 151 -11.01 -7.55 -8.99
N VAL A 152 -10.51 -8.44 -8.13
CA VAL A 152 -9.24 -8.25 -7.40
C VAL A 152 -8.06 -8.10 -8.36
N GLY A 153 -7.98 -8.91 -9.42
CA GLY A 153 -6.94 -8.83 -10.44
C GLY A 153 -6.95 -7.49 -11.20
N LEU A 154 -8.13 -6.99 -11.56
CA LEU A 154 -8.31 -5.66 -12.15
C LEU A 154 -7.92 -4.55 -11.17
N LEU A 155 -8.27 -4.69 -9.89
CA LEU A 155 -7.81 -3.76 -8.85
C LEU A 155 -6.28 -3.77 -8.73
N ALA A 156 -5.65 -4.96 -8.72
CA ALA A 156 -4.19 -5.10 -8.67
C ALA A 156 -3.53 -4.41 -9.87
N ALA A 157 -4.02 -4.65 -11.09
CA ALA A 157 -3.54 -3.96 -12.28
C ALA A 157 -3.74 -2.43 -12.18
N GLY A 158 -4.85 -1.98 -11.61
CA GLY A 158 -5.11 -0.56 -11.37
C GLY A 158 -4.13 0.08 -10.38
N VAL A 159 -3.86 -0.58 -9.25
CA VAL A 159 -2.83 -0.16 -8.28
C VAL A 159 -1.46 -0.16 -8.93
N GLY A 160 -1.15 -1.20 -9.71
CA GLY A 160 0.12 -1.34 -10.40
C GLY A 160 0.39 -0.23 -11.40
N GLY A 161 -0.62 0.14 -12.19
CA GLY A 161 -0.50 1.19 -13.18
C GLY A 161 -0.38 2.61 -12.59
N THR A 162 -0.90 2.84 -11.37
CA THR A 162 -1.10 4.20 -10.85
C THR A 162 -0.14 4.61 -9.74
N ARG A 163 0.19 3.72 -8.80
CA ARG A 163 0.81 4.10 -7.50
C ARG A 163 2.11 4.89 -7.64
N TYR A 164 3.07 4.41 -8.41
CA TYR A 164 4.36 5.11 -8.59
C TYR A 164 4.38 5.97 -9.86
N ASN A 165 3.75 5.50 -10.94
CA ASN A 165 3.74 6.22 -12.21
C ASN A 165 3.06 7.59 -12.13
N GLY A 166 2.04 7.76 -11.28
CA GLY A 166 1.40 9.06 -11.07
C GLY A 166 2.34 10.09 -10.44
N MET A 167 3.17 9.69 -9.47
CA MET A 167 4.15 10.59 -8.86
C MET A 167 5.25 10.95 -9.85
N THR A 168 5.76 9.96 -10.59
CA THR A 168 6.76 10.19 -11.63
C THR A 168 6.23 11.15 -12.70
N LEU A 169 5.00 10.94 -13.18
CA LEU A 169 4.39 11.79 -14.19
C LEU A 169 4.18 13.23 -13.69
N GLY A 170 3.73 13.41 -12.44
CA GLY A 170 3.56 14.72 -11.81
C GLY A 170 4.88 15.45 -11.60
N ALA A 171 5.91 14.75 -11.10
CA ALA A 171 7.24 15.32 -10.88
C ALA A 171 7.91 15.77 -12.19
N ASN A 172 7.64 15.06 -13.29
CA ASN A 172 8.14 15.42 -14.62
C ASN A 172 7.58 16.75 -15.15
N GLN A 173 6.52 17.30 -14.55
CA GLN A 173 5.96 18.61 -14.92
C GLN A 173 6.67 19.78 -14.22
N LEU A 174 7.56 19.49 -13.27
CA LEU A 174 8.29 20.47 -12.46
C LEU A 174 9.74 20.58 -12.92
N PHE A 175 10.23 21.82 -12.97
CA PHE A 175 11.56 22.15 -13.52
C PHE A 175 12.67 22.25 -12.46
N THR A 176 12.32 22.55 -11.21
CA THR A 176 13.31 22.68 -10.12
C THR A 176 13.27 21.48 -9.18
N ASP A 177 14.42 21.10 -8.63
CA ASP A 177 14.50 19.99 -7.67
C ASP A 177 13.79 20.30 -6.35
N ALA A 178 13.78 21.58 -5.93
CA ALA A 178 13.03 22.04 -4.77
C ALA A 178 11.52 21.83 -4.94
N ASP A 179 10.96 22.19 -6.10
CA ASP A 179 9.55 21.98 -6.38
C ASP A 179 9.20 20.50 -6.46
N ARG A 180 10.06 19.68 -7.06
CA ARG A 180 9.87 18.22 -7.11
C ARG A 180 9.83 17.60 -5.71
N ALA A 181 10.77 17.97 -4.84
CA ALA A 181 10.80 17.49 -3.46
C ALA A 181 9.54 17.92 -2.69
N ALA A 182 9.12 19.18 -2.82
CA ALA A 182 7.89 19.68 -2.21
C ALA A 182 6.65 18.93 -2.73
N PHE A 183 6.57 18.66 -4.04
CA PHE A 183 5.51 17.87 -4.64
C PHE A 183 5.46 16.45 -4.09
N PHE A 184 6.60 15.75 -4.01
CA PHE A 184 6.64 14.39 -3.44
C PHE A 184 6.13 14.38 -1.99
N ASN A 185 6.56 15.32 -1.16
CA ASN A 185 6.10 15.43 0.23
C ASN A 185 4.57 15.59 0.32
N TRP A 186 4.00 16.54 -0.44
CA TRP A 186 2.55 16.75 -0.47
C TRP A 186 1.78 15.57 -1.06
N ALA A 187 2.34 14.93 -2.10
CA ALA A 187 1.74 13.74 -2.70
C ALA A 187 1.68 12.57 -1.70
N PHE A 188 2.74 12.34 -0.91
CA PHE A 188 2.73 11.32 0.14
C PHE A 188 1.72 11.64 1.24
N ILE A 189 1.65 12.90 1.71
CA ILE A 189 0.64 13.32 2.70
C ILE A 189 -0.77 13.04 2.16
N ALA A 190 -1.05 13.43 0.91
CA ALA A 190 -2.34 13.20 0.28
C ALA A 190 -2.66 11.71 0.13
N LEU A 191 -1.67 10.88 -0.20
CA LEU A 191 -1.80 9.43 -0.29
C LEU A 191 -2.14 8.80 1.07
N TYR A 192 -1.51 9.24 2.16
CA TYR A 192 -1.82 8.76 3.50
C TYR A 192 -3.23 9.16 3.94
N LEU A 193 -3.62 10.42 3.74
CA LEU A 193 -4.97 10.91 4.07
C LEU A 193 -6.04 10.17 3.26
N SER A 194 -5.80 9.93 1.97
CA SER A 194 -6.73 9.18 1.13
C SER A 194 -6.84 7.71 1.56
N SER A 195 -5.73 7.11 1.98
CA SER A 195 -5.72 5.75 2.51
C SER A 195 -6.47 5.65 3.85
N ILE A 196 -6.33 6.63 4.75
CA ILE A 196 -7.11 6.70 6.00
C ILE A 196 -8.60 6.84 5.68
N ALA A 197 -8.98 7.70 4.73
CA ALA A 197 -10.36 7.85 4.28
C ALA A 197 -10.90 6.54 3.68
N GLY A 198 -10.09 5.83 2.90
CA GLY A 198 -10.44 4.51 2.36
C GLY A 198 -10.68 3.48 3.46
N ALA A 199 -9.76 3.37 4.41
CA ALA A 199 -9.81 2.42 5.53
C ALA A 199 -10.96 2.71 6.52
N THR A 200 -11.52 3.93 6.51
CA THR A 200 -12.58 4.35 7.44
C THR A 200 -13.90 4.56 6.71
N VAL A 201 -14.02 5.60 5.90
CA VAL A 201 -15.27 6.01 5.24
C VAL A 201 -15.79 4.92 4.31
N LEU A 202 -14.95 4.40 3.40
CA LEU A 202 -15.41 3.38 2.46
C LEU A 202 -15.74 2.06 3.17
N VAL A 203 -14.88 1.63 4.09
CA VAL A 203 -15.12 0.42 4.89
C VAL A 203 -16.39 0.55 5.74
N TYR A 204 -16.66 1.74 6.30
CA TYR A 204 -17.87 2.01 7.07
C TYR A 204 -19.13 1.91 6.22
N VAL A 205 -19.12 2.48 5.01
CA VAL A 205 -20.25 2.34 4.07
C VAL A 205 -20.44 0.86 3.69
N GLN A 206 -19.36 0.12 3.45
CA GLN A 206 -19.43 -1.31 3.12
C GLN A 206 -20.04 -2.16 4.25
N ASP A 207 -19.61 -1.99 5.51
CA ASP A 207 -20.09 -2.80 6.66
C ASP A 207 -21.45 -2.32 7.20
N SER A 208 -21.78 -1.03 7.08
CA SER A 208 -22.99 -0.43 7.70
C SER A 208 -24.15 -0.20 6.75
N ALA A 209 -23.89 0.35 5.54
CA ALA A 209 -24.93 0.58 4.54
C ALA A 209 -25.10 -0.64 3.61
N GLY A 210 -24.08 -1.48 3.52
CA GLY A 210 -24.07 -2.74 2.77
C GLY A 210 -23.15 -2.71 1.56
N TRP A 211 -22.63 -3.90 1.22
CA TRP A 211 -21.59 -4.11 0.21
C TRP A 211 -21.82 -3.41 -1.13
N HIS A 212 -23.05 -3.47 -1.65
CA HIS A 212 -23.43 -2.80 -2.89
C HIS A 212 -23.20 -1.28 -2.89
N TRP A 213 -23.67 -0.54 -1.88
CA TRP A 213 -23.43 0.90 -1.72
C TRP A 213 -21.95 1.21 -1.54
N GLY A 214 -21.23 0.39 -0.76
CA GLY A 214 -19.81 0.54 -0.55
C GLY A 214 -19.01 0.42 -1.85
N PHE A 215 -19.24 -0.63 -2.63
CA PHE A 215 -18.54 -0.83 -3.91
C PHE A 215 -19.03 0.11 -5.02
N ALA A 216 -20.30 0.51 -5.03
CA ALA A 216 -20.81 1.51 -5.97
C ALA A 216 -20.16 2.89 -5.71
N LEU A 217 -19.97 3.27 -4.45
CA LEU A 217 -19.22 4.48 -4.08
C LEU A 217 -17.77 4.39 -4.55
N CYS A 218 -17.10 3.25 -4.32
CA CYS A 218 -15.76 3.02 -4.87
C CYS A 218 -15.72 3.12 -6.40
N ALA A 219 -16.74 2.60 -7.10
CA ALA A 219 -16.84 2.68 -8.56
C ALA A 219 -17.01 4.13 -9.03
N ALA A 220 -17.81 4.94 -8.33
CA ALA A 220 -17.94 6.37 -8.61
C ALA A 220 -16.61 7.13 -8.44
N ILE A 221 -15.87 6.86 -7.35
CA ILE A 221 -14.55 7.45 -7.12
C ILE A 221 -13.55 7.03 -8.22
N ALA A 222 -13.55 5.76 -8.59
CA ALA A 222 -12.68 5.24 -9.66
C ALA A 222 -13.06 5.84 -11.03
N ALA A 223 -14.37 6.02 -11.31
CA ALA A 223 -14.85 6.68 -12.52
C ALA A 223 -14.38 8.14 -12.59
N ILE A 224 -14.51 8.89 -11.49
CA ILE A 224 -14.02 10.27 -11.40
C ILE A 224 -12.51 10.31 -11.64
N SER A 225 -11.75 9.40 -11.02
CA SER A 225 -10.29 9.31 -11.17
C SER A 225 -9.88 9.05 -12.63
N PHE A 226 -10.59 8.16 -13.31
CA PHE A 226 -10.39 7.85 -14.72
C PHE A 226 -10.75 9.03 -15.63
N LEU A 227 -11.90 9.67 -15.42
CA LEU A 227 -12.36 10.82 -16.21
C LEU A 227 -11.49 12.06 -16.04
N LEU A 228 -11.02 12.33 -14.81
CA LEU A 228 -10.06 13.39 -14.52
C LEU A 228 -8.77 13.19 -15.34
N TYR A 229 -8.24 11.96 -15.33
CA TYR A 229 -7.04 11.65 -16.09
C TYR A 229 -7.26 11.77 -17.61
N PHE A 230 -8.35 11.18 -18.12
CA PHE A 230 -8.65 11.18 -19.54
C PHE A 230 -8.72 12.59 -20.11
N ARG A 231 -9.30 13.54 -19.36
CA ARG A 231 -9.35 14.96 -19.74
C ARG A 231 -7.99 15.67 -19.66
N GLY A 232 -7.11 15.28 -18.73
CA GLY A 232 -5.77 15.84 -18.60
C GLY A 232 -4.75 15.26 -19.58
N LYS A 233 -4.98 14.05 -20.10
CA LYS A 233 -4.05 13.29 -20.97
C LYS A 233 -3.43 14.13 -22.11
N PRO A 234 -4.21 14.92 -22.90
CA PRO A 234 -3.66 15.66 -24.04
C PRO A 234 -2.62 16.73 -23.66
N TYR A 235 -2.63 17.17 -22.40
CA TYR A 235 -1.80 18.27 -21.93
C TYR A 235 -0.48 17.81 -21.33
N PHE A 236 -0.32 16.51 -21.01
CA PHE A 236 0.93 16.00 -20.46
C PHE A 236 2.03 16.04 -21.51
N THR A 237 3.19 16.59 -21.13
CA THR A 237 4.39 16.54 -21.97
C THR A 237 4.77 15.09 -22.23
N PRO A 238 4.93 14.66 -23.50
CA PRO A 238 5.44 13.34 -23.82
C PRO A 238 6.78 13.10 -23.12
N SER A 239 6.88 12.03 -22.34
CA SER A 239 8.17 11.64 -21.76
C SER A 239 9.12 11.24 -22.88
N LYS A 240 10.34 11.78 -22.91
CA LYS A 240 11.38 11.26 -23.81
C LYS A 240 11.72 9.83 -23.38
N HIS A 241 11.58 8.88 -24.28
CA HIS A 241 11.98 7.49 -24.06
C HIS A 241 13.51 7.43 -24.06
N ASN A 242 14.14 7.41 -22.88
CA ASN A 242 15.59 7.22 -22.80
C ASN A 242 15.91 5.73 -22.97
N HIS A 243 16.16 5.32 -24.21
CA HIS A 243 16.62 3.96 -24.56
C HIS A 243 17.97 3.56 -23.90
N SER A 244 18.66 4.47 -23.22
CA SER A 244 20.01 4.25 -22.71
C SER A 244 20.10 3.45 -21.40
N ASN A 245 18.99 3.10 -20.74
CA ASN A 245 18.97 2.35 -19.48
C ASN A 245 17.95 1.20 -19.52
N ASP A 246 18.24 0.14 -20.28
CA ASP A 246 17.49 -1.12 -20.12
C ASP A 246 17.66 -1.61 -18.67
N PRO A 247 16.57 -1.71 -17.87
CA PRO A 247 16.63 -2.16 -16.49
C PRO A 247 17.29 -3.54 -16.36
N PHE A 248 17.02 -4.44 -17.30
CA PHE A 248 17.54 -5.81 -17.27
C PHE A 248 19.05 -5.86 -17.49
N SER A 249 19.55 -5.06 -18.43
CA SER A 249 21.00 -4.90 -18.62
C SER A 249 21.69 -4.35 -17.36
N SER A 250 21.05 -3.42 -16.64
CA SER A 250 21.56 -2.84 -15.40
C SER A 250 21.54 -3.85 -14.25
N PHE A 251 20.50 -4.68 -14.14
CA PHE A 251 20.45 -5.79 -13.21
C PHE A 251 21.56 -6.81 -13.47
N ARG A 252 21.75 -7.22 -14.73
CA ARG A 252 22.79 -8.17 -15.14
C ARG A 252 24.19 -7.63 -14.81
N ARG A 253 24.45 -6.35 -15.10
CA ARG A 253 25.74 -5.70 -14.84
C ARG A 253 26.06 -5.58 -13.35
N ASN A 254 25.05 -5.32 -12.53
CA ASN A 254 25.22 -5.06 -11.10
C ASN A 254 24.82 -6.24 -10.19
N GLY A 255 24.61 -7.43 -10.74
CA GLY A 255 24.10 -8.59 -10.01
C GLY A 255 24.90 -8.92 -8.74
N ASN A 256 26.22 -8.85 -8.80
CA ASN A 256 27.10 -9.10 -7.66
C ASN A 256 26.87 -8.15 -6.48
N ALA A 257 26.55 -6.88 -6.75
CA ALA A 257 26.23 -5.91 -5.70
C ALA A 257 24.87 -6.23 -5.06
N LEU A 258 23.88 -6.61 -5.87
CA LEU A 258 22.53 -6.95 -5.40
C LEU A 258 22.50 -8.24 -4.56
N ILE A 259 23.29 -9.25 -4.94
CA ILE A 259 23.41 -10.51 -4.19
C ILE A 259 23.85 -10.25 -2.74
N ARG A 260 24.70 -9.24 -2.51
CA ARG A 260 25.15 -8.86 -1.15
C ARG A 260 24.03 -8.29 -0.28
N LEU A 261 22.97 -7.76 -0.89
CA LEU A 261 21.82 -7.17 -0.19
C LEU A 261 20.73 -8.21 0.10
N LEU A 262 20.70 -9.34 -0.63
CA LEU A 262 19.68 -10.38 -0.48
C LEU A 262 19.48 -10.88 0.96
N PRO A 263 20.53 -11.10 1.79
CA PRO A 263 20.34 -11.53 3.18
C PRO A 263 19.62 -10.50 4.06
N ILE A 264 19.77 -9.20 3.76
CA ILE A 264 19.08 -8.13 4.48
C ILE A 264 17.63 -8.01 3.96
N ILE A 265 17.43 -8.14 2.64
CA ILE A 265 16.10 -8.13 2.02
C ILE A 265 15.27 -9.33 2.52
N SER A 266 15.86 -10.52 2.65
CA SER A 266 15.16 -11.71 3.16
C SER A 266 14.69 -11.54 4.62
N ALA A 267 15.49 -10.90 5.47
CA ALA A 267 15.05 -10.54 6.82
C ALA A 267 13.84 -9.59 6.79
N GLY A 268 13.82 -8.64 5.85
CA GLY A 268 12.66 -7.78 5.60
C GLY A 268 11.41 -8.56 5.15
N ILE A 269 11.57 -9.57 4.30
CA ILE A 269 10.45 -10.44 3.86
C ILE A 269 9.85 -11.20 5.05
N LEU A 270 10.70 -11.77 5.92
CA LEU A 270 10.24 -12.50 7.10
C LEU A 270 9.50 -11.59 8.10
N LEU A 271 10.01 -10.37 8.33
CA LEU A 271 9.30 -9.40 9.17
C LEU A 271 7.97 -9.00 8.52
N SER A 272 7.97 -8.72 7.22
CA SER A 272 6.75 -8.39 6.49
C SER A 272 5.72 -9.52 6.55
N ALA A 273 6.15 -10.79 6.51
CA ALA A 273 5.24 -11.93 6.62
C ALA A 273 4.52 -11.98 7.98
N ALA A 274 5.24 -11.69 9.07
CA ALA A 274 4.64 -11.62 10.40
C ALA A 274 3.63 -10.47 10.51
N ILE A 275 3.96 -9.28 10.01
CA ILE A 275 3.05 -8.12 9.98
C ILE A 275 1.82 -8.39 9.12
N SER A 276 2.00 -8.96 7.92
CA SER A 276 0.91 -9.34 7.01
C SER A 276 -0.06 -10.33 7.65
N LEU A 277 0.46 -11.38 8.31
CA LEU A 277 -0.37 -12.35 9.02
C LEU A 277 -1.14 -11.70 10.16
N GLN A 278 -0.46 -10.89 10.97
CA GLN A 278 -1.08 -10.19 12.09
C GLN A 278 -2.19 -9.23 11.62
N THR A 279 -1.97 -8.50 10.53
CA THR A 279 -2.95 -7.55 9.97
C THR A 279 -4.29 -8.26 9.69
N SER A 280 -4.23 -9.46 9.10
CA SER A 280 -5.41 -10.27 8.76
C SER A 280 -6.06 -10.86 10.02
N LEU A 281 -5.29 -11.52 10.89
CA LEU A 281 -5.81 -12.11 12.13
C LEU A 281 -6.44 -11.07 13.06
N THR A 282 -5.95 -9.83 13.04
CA THR A 282 -6.53 -8.75 13.85
C THR A 282 -7.95 -8.38 13.40
N VAL A 283 -8.26 -8.49 12.09
CA VAL A 283 -9.62 -8.31 11.59
C VAL A 283 -10.52 -9.44 12.09
N LEU A 284 -10.04 -10.69 12.07
CA LEU A 284 -10.77 -11.83 12.64
C LEU A 284 -11.05 -11.65 14.14
N GLN A 285 -10.03 -11.23 14.90
CA GLN A 285 -10.13 -10.94 16.32
C GLN A 285 -11.14 -9.82 16.59
N ALA A 286 -11.07 -8.72 15.84
CA ALA A 286 -12.00 -7.60 15.98
C ALA A 286 -13.47 -7.99 15.70
N MET A 287 -13.72 -8.97 14.83
CA MET A 287 -15.09 -9.42 14.53
C MET A 287 -15.80 -10.09 15.71
N VAL A 288 -15.07 -10.63 16.70
CA VAL A 288 -15.62 -11.26 17.90
C VAL A 288 -15.50 -10.39 19.16
N MET A 289 -15.04 -9.14 19.02
CA MET A 289 -14.92 -8.15 20.09
C MET A 289 -16.11 -7.18 20.10
N ASP A 290 -16.30 -6.47 21.21
CA ASP A 290 -17.25 -5.36 21.25
C ASP A 290 -16.68 -4.14 20.52
N ARG A 291 -17.22 -3.87 19.33
CA ARG A 291 -16.79 -2.79 18.44
C ARG A 291 -17.55 -1.48 18.66
N ARG A 292 -18.42 -1.40 19.69
CA ARG A 292 -19.17 -0.17 20.00
C ARG A 292 -18.30 0.81 20.76
N VAL A 293 -18.19 2.02 20.25
CA VAL A 293 -17.50 3.15 20.91
C VAL A 293 -18.48 4.32 20.96
N GLY A 294 -19.09 4.53 22.12
CA GLY A 294 -20.23 5.43 22.25
C GLY A 294 -21.40 4.96 21.35
N GLY A 295 -21.91 5.85 20.50
CA GLY A 295 -22.96 5.52 19.53
C GLY A 295 -22.46 4.92 18.19
N LEU A 296 -21.14 4.80 17.99
CA LEU A 296 -20.55 4.37 16.72
C LEU A 296 -20.16 2.89 16.77
N LEU A 297 -20.53 2.13 15.74
CA LEU A 297 -20.03 0.78 15.51
C LEU A 297 -18.83 0.83 14.57
N ILE A 298 -17.62 0.51 15.08
CA ILE A 298 -16.41 0.52 14.26
C ILE A 298 -16.39 -0.74 13.37
N PRO A 299 -16.25 -0.63 12.04
CA PRO A 299 -16.10 -1.80 11.16
C PRO A 299 -14.85 -2.62 11.52
N ALA A 300 -14.94 -3.95 11.51
CA ALA A 300 -13.80 -4.80 11.84
C ALA A 300 -12.61 -4.60 10.88
N GLY A 301 -12.88 -4.45 9.58
CA GLY A 301 -11.83 -4.16 8.57
C GLY A 301 -11.14 -2.81 8.77
N SER A 302 -11.77 -1.86 9.47
CA SER A 302 -11.19 -0.54 9.75
C SER A 302 -10.18 -0.54 10.89
N ILE A 303 -10.06 -1.62 11.68
CA ILE A 303 -9.24 -1.60 12.89
C ILE A 303 -7.76 -1.31 12.61
N ASN A 304 -7.25 -1.72 11.44
CA ASN A 304 -5.88 -1.47 11.02
C ASN A 304 -5.59 0.00 10.65
N VAL A 305 -6.60 0.89 10.63
CA VAL A 305 -6.39 2.33 10.40
C VAL A 305 -5.44 2.95 11.45
N PHE A 306 -5.44 2.43 12.68
CA PHE A 306 -4.57 2.92 13.74
C PHE A 306 -3.08 2.71 13.42
N VAL A 307 -2.73 1.63 12.71
CA VAL A 307 -1.37 1.39 12.20
C VAL A 307 -1.01 2.50 11.21
N LEU A 308 -1.88 2.73 10.22
CA LEU A 308 -1.64 3.68 9.15
C LEU A 308 -1.52 5.13 9.66
N ALA A 309 -2.43 5.53 10.56
CA ALA A 309 -2.44 6.86 11.16
C ALA A 309 -1.21 7.08 12.05
N THR A 310 -0.84 6.09 12.87
CA THR A 310 0.32 6.19 13.75
C THR A 310 1.62 6.21 12.95
N ALA A 311 1.73 5.41 11.89
CA ALA A 311 2.88 5.43 10.99
C ALA A 311 3.05 6.80 10.33
N ALA A 312 1.99 7.38 9.75
CA ALA A 312 2.04 8.69 9.12
C ALA A 312 2.45 9.80 10.12
N ALA A 313 1.86 9.81 11.31
CA ALA A 313 2.20 10.76 12.37
C ALA A 313 3.65 10.62 12.82
N SER A 314 4.11 9.38 13.00
CA SER A 314 5.45 9.07 13.51
C SER A 314 6.55 9.38 12.49
N ILE A 315 6.33 9.11 11.19
CA ILE A 315 7.26 9.50 10.12
C ILE A 315 7.46 11.01 10.16
N THR A 316 6.37 11.76 10.19
CA THR A 316 6.41 13.23 10.25
C THR A 316 7.14 13.73 11.49
N ALA A 317 6.93 13.11 12.64
CA ALA A 317 7.60 13.47 13.89
C ALA A 317 9.11 13.18 13.85
N VAL A 318 9.52 12.02 13.33
CA VAL A 318 10.92 11.63 13.19
C VAL A 318 11.67 12.57 12.25
N ASP A 319 11.05 12.92 11.11
CA ASP A 319 11.66 13.83 10.14
C ASP A 319 11.80 15.25 10.71
N ARG A 320 10.80 15.73 11.45
CA ARG A 320 10.87 17.04 12.15
C ARG A 320 11.90 17.09 13.27
N ALA A 321 12.17 15.96 13.93
CA ALA A 321 13.16 15.91 14.99
C ALA A 321 14.59 16.13 14.48
N GLY A 322 14.83 16.09 13.16
CA GLY A 322 16.12 16.42 12.54
C GLY A 322 17.27 15.48 12.90
N ARG A 323 16.98 14.34 13.55
CA ARG A 323 18.02 13.38 13.98
C ARG A 323 18.35 12.43 12.82
N SER A 324 19.56 12.53 12.29
CA SER A 324 20.06 11.55 11.31
C SER A 324 20.36 10.22 12.01
N ILE A 325 19.53 9.20 11.74
CA ILE A 325 19.72 7.83 12.22
C ILE A 325 20.18 6.98 11.03
N ALA A 326 21.29 6.25 11.20
CA ALA A 326 21.80 5.35 10.17
C ALA A 326 20.72 4.35 9.69
N PRO A 327 20.58 4.07 8.38
CA PRO A 327 19.48 3.28 7.85
C PRO A 327 19.31 1.89 8.49
N LEU A 328 20.40 1.12 8.61
CA LEU A 328 20.37 -0.21 9.26
C LEU A 328 19.94 -0.14 10.73
N ARG A 329 20.31 0.92 11.46
CA ARG A 329 19.88 1.13 12.84
C ARG A 329 18.39 1.46 12.90
N ARG A 330 17.88 2.25 11.95
CA ARG A 330 16.45 2.54 11.82
C ARG A 330 15.65 1.26 11.57
N ILE A 331 16.12 0.39 10.67
CA ILE A 331 15.51 -0.94 10.42
C ILE A 331 15.54 -1.82 11.68
N ALA A 332 16.65 -1.83 12.43
CA ALA A 332 16.78 -2.59 13.67
C ALA A 332 15.77 -2.14 14.75
N ILE A 333 15.59 -0.83 14.92
CA ILE A 333 14.58 -0.26 15.86
C ILE A 333 13.17 -0.75 15.49
N GLY A 334 12.84 -0.73 14.19
CA GLY A 334 11.56 -1.24 13.68
C GLY A 334 11.32 -2.72 14.00
N HIS A 335 12.34 -3.57 13.93
CA HIS A 335 12.24 -4.99 14.31
C HIS A 335 11.89 -5.14 15.80
N VAL A 336 12.62 -4.46 16.68
CA VAL A 336 12.40 -4.54 18.14
C VAL A 336 10.98 -4.10 18.51
N ILE A 337 10.52 -2.99 17.94
CA ILE A 337 9.16 -2.50 18.18
C ILE A 337 8.11 -3.51 17.71
N ASN A 338 8.30 -4.14 16.55
CA ASN A 338 7.37 -5.16 16.06
C ASN A 338 7.36 -6.43 16.94
N ILE A 339 8.49 -6.85 17.51
CA ILE A 339 8.53 -7.96 18.48
C ILE A 339 7.66 -7.63 19.70
N LEU A 340 7.83 -6.43 20.26
CA LEU A 340 7.03 -5.96 21.40
C LEU A 340 5.54 -5.86 21.05
N ALA A 341 5.22 -5.40 19.84
CA ALA A 341 3.84 -5.31 19.38
C ALA A 341 3.18 -6.69 19.22
N MET A 342 3.89 -7.69 18.69
CA MET A 342 3.39 -9.07 18.59
C MET A 342 3.17 -9.70 19.97
N ALA A 343 4.07 -9.46 20.93
CA ALA A 343 3.88 -9.89 22.31
C ALA A 343 2.66 -9.20 22.96
N ALA A 344 2.45 -7.90 22.69
CA ALA A 344 1.29 -7.17 23.16
C ALA A 344 -0.02 -7.66 22.51
N MET A 345 -0.01 -8.03 21.22
CA MET A 345 -1.13 -8.69 20.55
C MET A 345 -1.48 -10.04 21.23
N ALA A 346 -0.47 -10.86 21.53
CA ALA A 346 -0.66 -12.12 22.25
C ALA A 346 -1.30 -11.91 23.62
N ALA A 347 -0.80 -10.95 24.41
CA ALA A 347 -1.36 -10.62 25.72
C ALA A 347 -2.80 -10.07 25.64
N THR A 348 -3.09 -9.28 24.62
CA THR A 348 -4.45 -8.77 24.36
C THR A 348 -5.41 -9.91 24.06
N GLU A 349 -4.97 -10.89 23.26
CA GLU A 349 -5.78 -12.06 22.96
C GLU A 349 -5.99 -12.98 24.15
N SER A 350 -4.95 -13.23 24.97
CA SER A 350 -5.11 -13.99 26.21
C SER A 350 -6.13 -13.32 27.14
N ARG A 351 -6.15 -11.98 27.19
CA ARG A 351 -7.17 -11.23 27.93
C ARG A 351 -8.57 -11.37 27.32
N ARG A 352 -8.70 -11.34 26.00
CA ARG A 352 -9.99 -11.54 25.31
C ARG A 352 -10.56 -12.92 25.62
N LEU A 353 -9.73 -13.96 25.53
CA LEU A 353 -10.12 -15.36 25.83
C LEU A 353 -10.53 -15.56 27.29
N ALA A 354 -9.90 -14.84 28.23
CA ALA A 354 -10.24 -14.90 29.66
C ALA A 354 -11.46 -14.06 30.05
N ALA A 355 -11.96 -13.18 29.18
CA ALA A 355 -13.04 -12.26 29.51
C ALA A 355 -14.42 -12.96 29.48
N ALA A 356 -15.21 -12.77 30.55
CA ALA A 356 -16.57 -13.34 30.64
C ALA A 356 -17.58 -12.67 29.68
N ARG A 357 -17.25 -11.51 29.13
CA ARG A 357 -18.05 -10.75 28.16
C ARG A 357 -17.15 -10.33 27.00
N PRO A 358 -17.71 -10.05 25.81
CA PRO A 358 -16.92 -9.56 24.68
C PRO A 358 -16.04 -8.37 25.08
N LEU A 359 -14.72 -8.53 24.92
CA LEU A 359 -13.75 -7.48 25.25
C LEU A 359 -13.89 -6.31 24.26
N SER A 360 -13.77 -5.07 24.74
CA SER A 360 -13.80 -3.89 23.87
C SER A 360 -12.66 -3.93 22.84
N VAL A 361 -12.99 -3.62 21.58
CA VAL A 361 -12.03 -3.56 20.47
C VAL A 361 -10.90 -2.55 20.71
N LEU A 362 -11.10 -1.57 21.61
CA LEU A 362 -10.10 -0.57 21.97
C LEU A 362 -8.83 -1.18 22.58
N TRP A 363 -8.91 -2.40 23.12
CA TRP A 363 -7.72 -3.14 23.57
C TRP A 363 -6.74 -3.47 22.45
N LEU A 364 -7.18 -3.51 21.19
CA LEU A 364 -6.30 -3.68 20.03
C LEU A 364 -5.55 -2.41 19.65
N VAL A 365 -5.99 -1.23 20.12
CA VAL A 365 -5.41 0.05 19.69
C VAL A 365 -3.95 0.19 20.12
N PRO A 366 -3.57 -0.04 21.40
CA PRO A 366 -2.16 0.08 21.82
C PRO A 366 -1.17 -0.79 21.01
N PRO A 367 -1.39 -2.10 20.82
CA PRO A 367 -0.47 -2.89 20.00
C PRO A 367 -0.45 -2.44 18.53
N LEU A 368 -1.59 -2.05 17.94
CA LEU A 368 -1.61 -1.53 16.57
C LEU A 368 -0.86 -0.20 16.42
N MET A 369 -0.94 0.69 17.41
CA MET A 369 -0.14 1.91 17.44
C MET A 369 1.36 1.59 17.55
N LEU A 370 1.76 0.58 18.32
CA LEU A 370 3.15 0.13 18.37
C LEU A 370 3.63 -0.35 17.00
N ILE A 371 2.82 -1.11 16.26
CA ILE A 371 3.15 -1.55 14.90
C ILE A 371 3.34 -0.33 13.99
N GLY A 372 2.38 0.61 13.98
CA GLY A 372 2.49 1.83 13.17
C GLY A 372 3.72 2.66 13.52
N PHE A 373 4.05 2.78 14.81
CA PHE A 373 5.28 3.42 15.26
C PHE A 373 6.53 2.69 14.73
N GLY A 374 6.54 1.36 14.79
CA GLY A 374 7.62 0.53 14.23
C GLY A 374 7.79 0.70 12.71
N GLU A 375 6.68 0.79 11.97
CA GLU A 375 6.70 1.02 10.52
C GLU A 375 7.37 2.35 10.14
N ALA A 376 7.19 3.40 10.95
CA ALA A 376 7.84 4.69 10.74
C ALA A 376 9.37 4.64 10.79
N PHE A 377 9.94 3.61 11.43
CA PHE A 377 11.37 3.32 11.39
C PHE A 377 11.73 2.35 10.26
N HIS A 378 10.99 1.24 10.17
CA HIS A 378 11.27 0.15 9.25
C HIS A 378 11.17 0.57 7.78
N PHE A 379 10.07 1.23 7.38
CA PHE A 379 9.81 1.55 5.98
C PHE A 379 10.79 2.60 5.43
N PRO A 380 10.91 3.81 6.00
CA PRO A 380 11.87 4.78 5.48
C PRO A 380 13.32 4.34 5.66
N GLY A 381 13.63 3.57 6.72
CA GLY A 381 14.95 2.98 6.91
C GLY A 381 15.34 2.01 5.80
N SER A 382 14.40 1.15 5.37
CA SER A 382 14.61 0.22 4.25
C SER A 382 14.81 0.96 2.94
N VAL A 383 13.96 1.92 2.63
CA VAL A 383 14.07 2.73 1.41
C VAL A 383 15.40 3.49 1.38
N ALA A 384 15.80 4.13 2.49
CA ALA A 384 17.07 4.84 2.58
C ALA A 384 18.28 3.91 2.40
N PHE A 385 18.25 2.73 3.03
CA PHE A 385 19.30 1.72 2.89
C PHE A 385 19.44 1.28 1.42
N TYR A 386 18.35 0.82 0.80
CA TYR A 386 18.37 0.38 -0.59
C TYR A 386 18.78 1.50 -1.54
N TYR A 387 18.30 2.73 -1.32
CA TYR A 387 18.65 3.86 -2.16
C TYR A 387 20.15 4.21 -2.10
N GLN A 388 20.76 4.16 -0.91
CA GLN A 388 22.19 4.46 -0.72
C GLN A 388 23.09 3.38 -1.32
N ASP A 389 22.68 2.11 -1.20
CA ASP A 389 23.53 0.96 -1.53
C ASP A 389 23.26 0.35 -2.90
N PHE A 390 22.15 0.71 -3.55
CA PHE A 390 21.93 0.33 -4.93
C PHE A 390 22.89 1.10 -5.85
N PRO A 391 23.40 0.45 -6.91
CA PRO A 391 24.15 1.13 -7.96
C PRO A 391 23.37 2.32 -8.50
N ALA A 392 24.08 3.37 -8.94
CA ALA A 392 23.46 4.61 -9.43
C ALA A 392 22.38 4.35 -10.51
N SER A 393 22.61 3.38 -11.40
CA SER A 393 21.66 2.98 -12.45
C SER A 393 20.38 2.30 -11.96
N LEU A 394 20.34 1.85 -10.69
CA LEU A 394 19.22 1.13 -10.09
C LEU A 394 18.59 1.88 -8.90
N ARG A 395 19.06 3.08 -8.52
CA ARG A 395 18.54 3.79 -7.34
C ARG A 395 17.03 4.05 -7.39
N SER A 396 16.46 4.26 -8.58
CA SER A 396 15.00 4.41 -8.77
C SER A 396 14.21 3.14 -8.43
N THR A 397 14.86 1.97 -8.37
CA THR A 397 14.21 0.69 -8.04
C THR A 397 14.12 0.41 -6.53
N ALA A 398 14.75 1.24 -5.68
CA ALA A 398 14.76 1.07 -4.22
C ALA A 398 13.35 1.05 -3.60
N THR A 399 12.44 1.90 -4.09
CA THR A 399 11.02 1.90 -3.69
C THR A 399 10.27 0.66 -4.21
N GLY A 400 10.64 0.16 -5.38
CA GLY A 400 10.17 -1.11 -5.92
C GLY A 400 10.55 -2.31 -5.04
N THR A 401 11.74 -2.30 -4.42
CA THR A 401 12.19 -3.33 -3.48
C THR A 401 11.25 -3.48 -2.29
N PHE A 402 10.70 -2.40 -1.75
CA PHE A 402 9.73 -2.50 -0.66
C PHE A 402 8.43 -3.21 -1.10
N ALA A 403 7.97 -2.93 -2.33
CA ALA A 403 6.79 -3.59 -2.88
C ALA A 403 7.03 -5.10 -3.05
N ILE A 404 8.25 -5.49 -3.48
CA ILE A 404 8.70 -6.90 -3.53
C ILE A 404 8.70 -7.53 -2.13
N VAL A 405 9.32 -6.86 -1.16
CA VAL A 405 9.38 -7.34 0.23
C VAL A 405 7.99 -7.56 0.81
N SER A 406 7.10 -6.59 0.62
CA SER A 406 5.72 -6.65 1.10
C SER A 406 4.93 -7.77 0.41
N GLY A 407 5.01 -7.85 -0.93
CA GLY A 407 4.31 -8.87 -1.71
C GLY A 407 4.74 -10.30 -1.39
N LEU A 408 6.06 -10.54 -1.29
CA LEU A 408 6.60 -11.83 -0.86
C LEU A 408 6.26 -12.13 0.60
N GLY A 409 6.24 -11.11 1.47
CA GLY A 409 5.79 -11.22 2.85
C GLY A 409 4.37 -11.79 2.94
N PHE A 410 3.43 -11.28 2.14
CA PHE A 410 2.07 -11.83 2.08
C PHE A 410 2.03 -13.31 1.67
N TYR A 411 2.80 -13.73 0.66
CA TYR A 411 2.82 -15.16 0.28
C TYR A 411 3.46 -16.05 1.35
N VAL A 412 4.55 -15.59 1.97
CA VAL A 412 5.17 -16.30 3.10
C VAL A 412 4.19 -16.38 4.28
N SER A 413 3.38 -15.34 4.52
CA SER A 413 2.35 -15.35 5.56
C SER A 413 1.29 -16.45 5.33
N SER A 414 0.86 -16.66 4.08
CA SER A 414 -0.06 -17.75 3.72
C SER A 414 0.57 -19.13 3.90
N ALA A 415 1.88 -19.26 3.65
CA ALA A 415 2.63 -20.49 3.94
C ALA A 415 2.73 -20.74 5.45
N ILE A 416 2.98 -19.70 6.26
CA ILE A 416 2.99 -19.79 7.73
C ILE A 416 1.63 -20.28 8.25
N ILE A 417 0.51 -19.73 7.77
CA ILE A 417 -0.84 -20.22 8.13
C ILE A 417 -0.97 -21.72 7.81
N SER A 418 -0.53 -22.14 6.63
CA SER A 418 -0.62 -23.54 6.20
C SER A 418 0.17 -24.48 7.12
N VAL A 419 1.36 -24.04 7.56
CA VAL A 419 2.18 -24.79 8.52
C VAL A 419 1.48 -24.86 9.88
N ILE A 420 1.01 -23.73 10.42
CA ILE A 420 0.32 -23.68 11.72
C ILE A 420 -0.91 -24.61 11.74
N ARG A 421 -1.74 -24.60 10.68
CA ARG A 421 -2.89 -25.50 10.55
C ARG A 421 -2.51 -26.98 10.52
N ARG A 422 -1.37 -27.32 9.94
CA ARG A 422 -0.91 -28.72 9.82
C ARG A 422 -0.31 -29.25 11.11
N VAL A 423 0.36 -28.39 11.89
CA VAL A 423 1.16 -28.82 13.05
C VAL A 423 0.51 -28.49 14.39
N THR A 424 -0.53 -27.65 14.41
CA THR A 424 -1.22 -27.22 15.65
C THR A 424 -2.73 -27.21 15.45
N SER A 425 -3.47 -27.18 16.57
CA SER A 425 -4.92 -26.91 16.60
C SER A 425 -5.27 -25.43 16.81
N TRP A 426 -4.30 -24.51 16.70
CA TRP A 426 -4.48 -23.12 17.13
C TRP A 426 -5.37 -22.27 16.22
N LEU A 427 -5.52 -22.64 14.95
CA LEU A 427 -6.34 -21.91 13.97
C LEU A 427 -7.60 -22.73 13.63
N GLN A 428 -8.73 -22.30 14.15
CA GLN A 428 -10.07 -22.86 13.91
C GLN A 428 -10.93 -21.84 13.16
N ASP A 429 -12.03 -22.29 12.54
CA ASP A 429 -12.96 -21.37 11.86
C ASP A 429 -13.77 -20.52 12.87
N ASP A 430 -14.01 -21.01 14.08
CA ASP A 430 -14.46 -20.15 15.17
C ASP A 430 -13.24 -19.49 15.85
N VAL A 431 -13.24 -18.16 15.87
CA VAL A 431 -12.20 -17.36 16.53
C VAL A 431 -12.23 -17.54 18.05
N ASN A 432 -13.37 -17.89 18.64
CA ASN A 432 -13.48 -18.16 20.07
C ASN A 432 -12.83 -19.49 20.47
N GLU A 433 -12.77 -20.46 19.55
CA GLU A 433 -12.10 -21.75 19.76
C GLU A 433 -10.63 -21.72 19.32
N SER A 434 -10.23 -20.69 18.58
CA SER A 434 -8.86 -20.47 18.14
C SER A 434 -7.95 -19.98 19.27
N ARG A 435 -6.68 -20.38 19.24
CA ARG A 435 -5.61 -19.91 20.13
C ARG A 435 -4.75 -18.89 19.42
N LEU A 436 -5.35 -17.74 19.09
CA LEU A 436 -4.64 -16.64 18.43
C LEU A 436 -3.53 -16.06 19.33
N ASP A 437 -3.63 -16.21 20.65
CA ASP A 437 -2.60 -15.84 21.62
C ASP A 437 -1.31 -16.64 21.38
N CYS A 438 -1.44 -17.96 21.15
CA CYS A 438 -0.32 -18.83 20.78
C CYS A 438 0.25 -18.47 19.40
N VAL A 439 -0.61 -18.12 18.44
CA VAL A 439 -0.18 -17.71 17.09
C VAL A 439 0.63 -16.42 17.16
N TYR A 440 0.14 -15.38 17.84
CA TYR A 440 0.87 -14.12 18.03
C TYR A 440 2.17 -14.32 18.83
N GLY A 441 2.16 -15.19 19.85
CA GLY A 441 3.36 -15.57 20.59
C GLY A 441 4.42 -16.25 19.71
N ALA A 442 3.99 -17.16 18.84
CA ALA A 442 4.88 -17.79 17.86
C ALA A 442 5.43 -16.76 16.86
N LEU A 443 4.62 -15.80 16.40
CA LEU A 443 5.10 -14.70 15.54
C LEU A 443 6.10 -13.80 16.26
N ALA A 444 5.90 -13.51 17.54
CA ALA A 444 6.88 -12.76 18.33
C ALA A 444 8.23 -13.50 18.40
N LEU A 445 8.21 -14.83 18.60
CA LEU A 445 9.42 -15.66 18.57
C LEU A 445 10.08 -15.68 17.18
N VAL A 446 9.31 -15.84 16.10
CA VAL A 446 9.82 -15.77 14.72
C VAL A 446 10.46 -14.41 14.45
N CYS A 447 9.82 -13.31 14.87
CA CYS A 447 10.38 -11.96 14.75
C CYS A 447 11.66 -11.80 15.57
N LEU A 448 11.75 -12.38 16.76
CA LEU A 448 12.95 -12.35 17.60
C LEU A 448 14.13 -13.10 16.94
N LEU A 449 13.88 -14.30 16.43
CA LEU A 449 14.88 -15.08 15.68
C LEU A 449 15.31 -14.34 14.41
N ASN A 450 14.35 -13.77 13.68
CA ASN A 450 14.62 -12.96 12.48
C ASN A 450 15.43 -11.70 12.82
N PHE A 451 15.22 -11.07 13.98
CA PHE A 451 16.05 -9.95 14.42
C PHE A 451 17.50 -10.37 14.66
N GLY A 452 17.73 -11.53 15.29
CA GLY A 452 19.06 -12.11 15.42
C GLY A 452 19.73 -12.37 14.05
N TYR A 453 18.97 -12.93 13.11
CA TYR A 453 19.39 -13.13 11.72
C TYR A 453 19.74 -11.80 11.03
N PHE A 454 18.87 -10.79 11.12
CA PHE A 454 19.10 -9.45 10.57
C PHE A 454 20.37 -8.81 11.12
N MET A 455 20.62 -8.93 12.43
CA MET A 455 21.82 -8.39 13.07
C MET A 455 23.08 -9.08 12.55
N LEU A 456 23.05 -10.40 12.40
CA LEU A 456 24.16 -11.17 11.83
C LEU A 456 24.43 -10.76 10.37
N CYS A 457 23.38 -10.69 9.54
CA CYS A 457 23.48 -10.23 8.15
C CYS A 457 24.02 -8.81 8.04
N SER A 458 23.52 -7.89 8.88
CA SER A 458 23.97 -6.50 8.93
C SER A 458 25.44 -6.40 9.36
N TRP A 459 25.87 -7.23 10.31
CA TRP A 459 27.27 -7.28 10.74
C TRP A 459 28.19 -7.73 9.59
N PHE A 460 27.86 -8.83 8.92
CA PHE A 460 28.62 -9.31 7.76
C PHE A 460 28.65 -8.29 6.62
N TYR A 461 27.51 -7.66 6.33
CA TYR A 461 27.39 -6.65 5.29
C TYR A 461 28.34 -5.46 5.56
N ARG A 462 28.29 -4.89 6.78
CA ARG A 462 29.19 -3.78 7.16
C ARG A 462 30.66 -4.19 7.13
N ARG A 463 30.99 -5.40 7.61
CA ARG A 463 32.36 -5.90 7.62
C ARG A 463 32.93 -5.98 6.20
N ARG A 464 32.21 -6.61 5.26
CA ARG A 464 32.64 -6.71 3.85
C ARG A 464 32.75 -5.35 3.17
N ARG A 465 31.89 -4.40 3.54
CA ARG A 465 31.95 -3.04 3.03
C ARG A 465 33.22 -2.32 3.49
N ALA A 466 33.54 -2.40 4.78
CA ALA A 466 34.76 -1.83 5.33
C ALA A 466 36.03 -2.47 4.72
N GLU A 467 36.04 -3.79 4.53
CA GLU A 467 37.15 -4.50 3.86
C GLU A 467 37.33 -4.01 2.40
N ALA A 468 36.24 -3.75 1.68
CA ALA A 468 36.29 -3.24 0.31
C ALA A 468 36.76 -1.78 0.23
N GLU A 469 36.38 -0.94 1.20
CA GLU A 469 36.83 0.46 1.31
C GLU A 469 38.32 0.56 1.66
N LEU A 470 38.87 -0.41 2.41
CA LEU A 470 40.31 -0.48 2.73
C LEU A 470 41.16 -1.07 1.59
N SER A 471 40.53 -1.72 0.61
CA SER A 471 41.21 -2.34 -0.54
C SER A 471 41.35 -1.40 -1.75
N TYR A 472 40.85 -0.17 -1.63
CA TYR A 472 40.86 0.91 -2.62
C TYR A 472 41.65 2.09 -2.05
#